data_AF-A0A1C5J3K1-F1
#
_entry.id   AF-A0A1C5J3K1-F1
#
_cell.length_a   1.000
_cell.length_b   1.000
_cell.length_c   1.000
_cell.angle_alpha   90.00
_cell.angle_beta   90.00
_cell.angle_gamma   90.00
#
_symmetry.space_group_name_H-M   'P 1'
#
loop_
_entity.id
_entity.type
_entity.pdbx_description
1 polymer ?
#
loop_
_entity_poly.entity_id
_entity_poly.type
_entity_poly.pdbx_seq_one_letter_code
_entity_poly.pdbx_strand_id
1 'polypeptide(L)'
;MPQPGGEGPSAAAGPSPPRTLGAVLLEPDAENEVAYELCQLLGRAILPIRPAGDGPVGTAFFLHHPTGEYLLTAADVLAYADVAEIGLRPSVTEPTGVAADALALPCGWWVHRPEGGVAVLPAGGLHDRAVREGWRWRTQSVPDAIAAGADDVARIGAEPVSAIVLALGVRDDGSRPLEVAVERVVRAADGLRLTGELPAGYLGAPVFGVQADVAGEVGLRCLGVVLPGEGGHPVATLDRVVTDLG
;
A
#
# COMPACT_ATOMS: atom_id res chain seq x y z
N MET A 1 28.24 -31.19 61.48
CA MET A 1 29.06 -30.63 60.39
C MET A 1 28.71 -31.36 59.09
N PRO A 2 28.22 -30.66 58.05
CA PRO A 2 27.90 -31.23 56.74
C PRO A 2 29.12 -31.22 55.79
N GLN A 3 28.99 -31.95 54.67
CA GLN A 3 30.01 -32.35 53.68
C GLN A 3 30.43 -31.26 52.67
N PRO A 4 31.55 -31.45 51.92
CA PRO A 4 31.69 -30.99 50.53
C PRO A 4 31.35 -32.16 49.57
N GLY A 5 30.63 -32.02 48.47
CA GLY A 5 30.57 -30.90 47.52
C GLY A 5 31.21 -31.35 46.21
N GLY A 6 30.49 -32.13 45.41
CA GLY A 6 30.90 -32.56 44.07
C GLY A 6 30.11 -31.81 43.00
N GLU A 7 30.76 -30.89 42.29
CA GLU A 7 30.24 -30.21 41.11
C GLU A 7 30.50 -31.06 39.86
N GLY A 8 29.42 -31.44 39.18
CA GLY A 8 29.45 -32.00 37.83
C GLY A 8 29.43 -30.90 36.76
N PRO A 9 29.96 -31.16 35.54
CA PRO A 9 30.12 -30.15 34.51
C PRO A 9 28.79 -29.69 33.92
N SER A 10 28.64 -28.37 33.87
CA SER A 10 27.57 -27.61 33.23
C SER A 10 27.51 -27.91 31.73
N ALA A 11 26.38 -28.42 31.26
CA ALA A 11 26.09 -28.61 29.84
C ALA A 11 25.95 -27.23 29.17
N ALA A 12 26.84 -26.95 28.21
CA ALA A 12 26.75 -25.79 27.35
C ALA A 12 25.42 -25.81 26.57
N ALA A 13 24.58 -24.82 26.83
CA ALA A 13 23.37 -24.57 26.06
C ALA A 13 23.77 -24.24 24.61
N GLY A 14 23.33 -25.07 23.67
CA GLY A 14 23.46 -24.79 22.24
C GLY A 14 22.72 -23.49 21.87
N PRO A 15 23.06 -22.86 20.73
CA PRO A 15 22.40 -21.65 20.29
C PRO A 15 20.89 -21.92 20.13
N SER A 16 20.09 -21.12 20.83
CA SER A 16 18.63 -21.11 20.69
C SER A 16 18.26 -20.91 19.21
N PRO A 17 17.24 -21.60 18.70
CA PRO A 17 16.73 -21.33 17.36
C PRO A 17 16.32 -19.86 17.23
N PRO A 18 16.42 -19.25 16.04
CA PRO A 18 15.94 -17.89 15.81
C PRO A 18 14.46 -17.84 16.20
N ARG A 19 14.11 -16.96 17.14
CA ARG A 19 12.72 -16.63 17.44
C ARG A 19 12.20 -15.87 16.22
N THR A 20 11.40 -16.54 15.40
CA THR A 20 10.52 -15.86 14.45
C THR A 20 9.62 -14.96 15.30
N LEU A 21 9.86 -13.66 15.29
CA LEU A 21 8.92 -12.69 15.87
C LEU A 21 7.65 -12.82 15.04
N GLY A 22 6.63 -13.41 15.66
CA GLY A 22 5.47 -13.98 15.01
C GLY A 22 4.56 -12.95 14.33
N ALA A 23 3.51 -13.47 13.70
CA ALA A 23 2.47 -12.65 13.10
C ALA A 23 1.93 -11.62 14.11
N VAL A 24 1.93 -10.34 13.73
CA VAL A 24 1.41 -9.26 14.58
C VAL A 24 -0.05 -9.01 14.22
N LEU A 25 -0.94 -9.40 15.14
CA LEU A 25 -2.34 -9.01 15.13
C LEU A 25 -2.52 -7.90 16.17
N LEU A 26 -3.00 -6.75 15.71
CA LEU A 26 -3.37 -5.67 16.61
C LEU A 26 -4.76 -5.94 17.21
N GLU A 27 -4.97 -5.41 18.42
CA GLU A 27 -6.32 -5.33 18.99
C GLU A 27 -7.15 -4.27 18.22
N PRO A 28 -8.48 -4.40 18.15
CA PRO A 28 -9.31 -3.51 17.32
C PRO A 28 -9.15 -2.02 17.59
N ASP A 29 -8.94 -1.62 18.84
CA ASP A 29 -8.73 -0.21 19.21
C ASP A 29 -7.41 0.32 18.62
N ALA A 30 -6.35 -0.50 18.67
CA ALA A 30 -5.07 -0.17 18.05
C ALA A 30 -5.16 -0.14 16.52
N GLU A 31 -5.92 -1.06 15.90
CA GLU A 31 -6.18 -1.03 14.45
C GLU A 31 -6.87 0.28 14.03
N ASN A 32 -7.84 0.75 14.82
CA ASN A 32 -8.56 2.01 14.57
C ASN A 32 -7.66 3.24 14.73
N GLU A 33 -6.79 3.27 15.74
CA GLU A 33 -5.83 4.35 15.94
C GLU A 33 -4.85 4.45 14.77
N VAL A 34 -4.26 3.33 14.35
CA VAL A 34 -3.34 3.31 13.20
C VAL A 34 -4.05 3.71 11.91
N ALA A 35 -5.28 3.23 11.69
CA ALA A 35 -6.10 3.62 10.55
C ALA A 35 -6.36 5.14 10.51
N TYR A 36 -6.70 5.74 11.66
CA TYR A 36 -6.93 7.16 11.78
C TYR A 36 -5.67 7.97 11.46
N GLU A 37 -4.52 7.60 12.03
CA GLU A 37 -3.24 8.26 11.77
C GLU A 37 -2.83 8.15 10.30
N LEU A 38 -3.04 7.00 9.66
CA LEU A 38 -2.75 6.82 8.23
C LEU A 38 -3.62 7.74 7.35
N CYS A 39 -4.90 7.89 7.66
CA CYS A 39 -5.76 8.84 6.96
C CYS A 39 -5.22 10.27 7.05
N GLN A 40 -4.72 10.68 8.22
CA GLN A 40 -4.20 12.02 8.46
C GLN A 40 -2.86 12.27 7.74
N LEU A 41 -1.99 11.26 7.71
CA LEU A 41 -0.64 11.37 7.15
C LEU A 41 -0.60 11.13 5.64
N LEU A 42 -1.40 10.19 5.13
CA LEU A 42 -1.32 9.70 3.76
C LEU A 42 -2.63 9.88 2.98
N GLY A 43 -3.69 10.44 3.58
CA GLY A 43 -4.95 10.67 2.87
C GLY A 43 -4.81 11.56 1.62
N ARG A 44 -3.79 12.42 1.55
CA ARG A 44 -3.46 13.22 0.36
C ARG A 44 -2.54 12.50 -0.65
N ALA A 45 -2.02 11.32 -0.31
CA ALA A 45 -1.35 10.44 -1.26
C ALA A 45 -2.34 9.76 -2.21
N ILE A 46 -3.58 9.56 -1.76
CA ILE A 46 -4.55 8.66 -2.39
C ILE A 46 -5.52 9.42 -3.29
N LEU A 47 -5.70 8.95 -4.52
CA LEU A 47 -6.59 9.54 -5.53
C LEU A 47 -7.56 8.50 -6.08
N PRO A 48 -8.85 8.87 -6.30
CA PRO A 48 -9.75 8.01 -7.03
C PRO A 48 -9.33 8.01 -8.51
N ILE A 49 -9.31 6.83 -9.12
CA ILE A 49 -9.12 6.67 -10.55
C ILE A 49 -10.29 5.89 -11.15
N ARG A 50 -10.65 6.22 -12.37
CA ARG A 50 -11.63 5.47 -13.16
C ARG A 50 -11.26 5.48 -14.64
N PRO A 51 -11.49 4.40 -15.39
CA PRO A 51 -11.47 4.49 -16.84
C PRO A 51 -12.59 5.41 -17.33
N ALA A 52 -12.38 6.07 -18.47
CA ALA A 52 -13.41 6.89 -19.13
C ALA A 52 -14.51 6.05 -19.84
N GLY A 53 -14.50 4.73 -19.65
CA GLY A 53 -15.48 3.78 -20.18
C GLY A 53 -16.00 2.81 -19.11
N ASP A 54 -16.63 1.71 -19.53
CA ASP A 54 -17.22 0.70 -18.65
C ASP A 54 -16.15 -0.26 -18.10
N GLY A 55 -15.40 0.21 -17.10
CA GLY A 55 -14.39 -0.58 -16.41
C GLY A 55 -14.40 -0.38 -14.89
N PRO A 56 -13.62 -1.18 -14.15
CA PRO A 56 -13.57 -1.11 -12.71
C PRO A 56 -12.98 0.23 -12.28
N VAL A 57 -13.65 0.88 -11.32
CA VAL A 57 -13.10 2.03 -10.62
C VAL A 57 -12.08 1.56 -9.59
N GLY A 58 -11.04 2.36 -9.39
CA GLY A 58 -9.94 2.01 -8.50
C GLY A 58 -9.40 3.19 -7.73
N THR A 59 -8.30 2.94 -7.05
CA THR A 59 -7.51 3.87 -6.29
C THR A 59 -6.11 3.92 -6.90
N ALA A 60 -5.54 5.13 -6.94
CA ALA A 60 -4.13 5.34 -7.23
C ALA A 60 -3.48 6.04 -6.04
N PHE A 61 -2.19 5.86 -5.84
CA PHE A 61 -1.48 6.56 -4.76
C PHE A 61 -0.08 7.00 -5.17
N PHE A 62 0.38 8.11 -4.59
CA PHE A 62 1.74 8.59 -4.78
C PHE A 62 2.71 7.82 -3.89
N LEU A 63 3.79 7.34 -4.51
CA LEU A 63 4.96 6.76 -3.89
C LEU A 63 6.16 7.68 -4.15
N HIS A 64 6.86 8.05 -3.09
CA HIS A 64 8.17 8.70 -3.20
C HIS A 64 9.26 7.63 -3.24
N HIS A 65 10.16 7.74 -4.21
CA HIS A 65 11.30 6.85 -4.40
C HIS A 65 12.56 7.69 -4.69
N PRO A 66 13.79 7.21 -4.43
CA PRO A 66 15.01 7.98 -4.67
C PRO A 66 15.17 8.51 -6.10
N THR A 67 14.57 7.85 -7.10
CA THR A 67 14.60 8.28 -8.51
C THR A 67 13.50 9.26 -8.89
N GLY A 68 12.51 9.51 -8.01
CA GLY A 68 11.40 10.42 -8.28
C GLY A 68 10.12 10.05 -7.55
N GLU A 69 9.07 10.80 -7.84
CA GLU A 69 7.72 10.49 -7.36
C GLU A 69 6.91 9.80 -8.46
N TYR A 70 6.17 8.77 -8.08
CA TYR A 70 5.41 7.93 -8.97
C TYR A 70 3.99 7.80 -8.47
N LEU A 71 3.04 7.71 -9.40
CA LEU A 71 1.66 7.34 -9.11
C LEU A 71 1.47 5.87 -9.49
N LEU A 72 0.99 5.06 -8.54
CA LEU A 72 0.80 3.62 -8.70
C LEU A 72 -0.69 3.28 -8.67
N THR A 73 -1.09 2.28 -9.46
CA THR A 73 -2.43 1.67 -9.41
C THR A 73 -2.39 0.24 -9.95
N ALA A 74 -3.50 -0.50 -9.84
CA ALA A 74 -3.62 -1.81 -10.48
C ALA A 74 -3.78 -1.64 -12.00
N ALA A 75 -3.01 -2.41 -12.79
CA ALA A 75 -3.02 -2.32 -14.24
C ALA A 75 -4.40 -2.58 -14.84
N ASP A 76 -5.19 -3.47 -14.22
CA ASP A 76 -6.56 -3.79 -14.62
C ASP A 76 -7.48 -2.56 -14.66
N VAL A 77 -7.27 -1.56 -13.81
CA VAL A 77 -8.09 -0.32 -13.82
C VAL A 77 -7.96 0.43 -15.15
N LEU A 78 -6.83 0.28 -15.84
CA LEU A 78 -6.50 1.00 -17.06
C LEU A 78 -6.79 0.18 -18.33
N ALA A 79 -7.11 -1.11 -18.21
CA ALA A 79 -7.25 -2.01 -19.36
C ALA A 79 -8.51 -1.79 -20.21
N TYR A 80 -9.47 -1.00 -19.70
CA TYR A 80 -10.83 -0.89 -20.26
C TYR A 80 -11.06 0.37 -21.09
N ALA A 81 -10.11 1.29 -21.14
CA ALA A 81 -10.24 2.54 -21.90
C ALA A 81 -8.87 3.09 -22.30
N ASP A 82 -8.83 3.93 -23.34
CA ASP A 82 -7.62 4.65 -23.76
C ASP A 82 -7.31 5.85 -22.85
N VAL A 83 -8.26 6.26 -22.01
CA VAL A 83 -8.16 7.39 -21.09
C VAL A 83 -8.65 6.96 -19.71
N ALA A 84 -7.88 7.34 -18.69
CA ALA A 84 -8.28 7.25 -17.29
C ALA A 84 -8.43 8.66 -16.70
N GLU A 85 -9.40 8.81 -15.83
CA GLU A 85 -9.63 10.02 -15.07
C GLU A 85 -9.16 9.85 -13.63
N ILE A 86 -8.36 10.79 -13.17
CA ILE A 86 -7.95 10.91 -11.77
C ILE A 86 -8.75 12.04 -11.14
N GLY A 87 -9.58 11.74 -10.14
CA GLY A 87 -10.33 12.77 -9.43
C GLY A 87 -9.43 13.62 -8.54
N LEU A 88 -9.59 14.94 -8.62
CA LEU A 88 -8.87 15.93 -7.84
C LEU A 88 -9.78 16.46 -6.73
N ARG A 89 -9.53 16.02 -5.51
CA ARG A 89 -10.21 16.58 -4.34
C ARG A 89 -9.63 17.96 -3.99
N PRO A 90 -10.43 18.89 -3.44
CA PRO A 90 -9.92 20.18 -2.97
C PRO A 90 -8.69 20.09 -2.05
N SER A 91 -8.59 19.03 -1.25
CA SER A 91 -7.48 18.82 -0.32
C SER A 91 -6.14 18.49 -0.98
N VAL A 92 -6.11 18.07 -2.25
CA VAL A 92 -4.88 17.67 -2.96
C VAL A 92 -4.38 18.73 -3.96
N THR A 93 -5.09 19.86 -4.07
CA THR A 93 -4.78 20.94 -5.02
C THR A 93 -4.65 22.28 -4.32
N GLU A 94 -3.85 23.20 -4.87
CA GLU A 94 -3.69 24.55 -4.36
C GLU A 94 -3.46 25.55 -5.50
N PRO A 95 -4.17 26.70 -5.54
CA PRO A 95 -5.26 27.08 -4.64
C PRO A 95 -6.52 26.22 -4.83
N THR A 96 -7.34 26.12 -3.78
CA THR A 96 -8.62 25.40 -3.85
C THR A 96 -9.54 26.00 -4.92
N GLY A 97 -10.11 25.15 -5.77
CA GLY A 97 -11.08 25.54 -6.80
C GLY A 97 -10.47 26.08 -8.10
N VAL A 98 -9.14 26.09 -8.23
CA VAL A 98 -8.46 26.44 -9.48
C VAL A 98 -8.30 25.24 -10.41
N ALA A 99 -7.97 24.08 -9.84
CA ALA A 99 -7.88 22.84 -10.59
C ALA A 99 -9.28 22.35 -11.03
N ALA A 100 -9.34 21.62 -12.14
CA ALA A 100 -10.54 20.88 -12.54
C ALA A 100 -10.83 19.75 -11.52
N ASP A 101 -12.08 19.25 -11.50
CA ASP A 101 -12.48 18.16 -10.61
C ASP A 101 -11.79 16.82 -10.93
N ALA A 102 -11.23 16.68 -12.14
CA ALA A 102 -10.49 15.49 -12.56
C ALA A 102 -9.44 15.80 -13.64
N LEU A 103 -8.40 14.98 -13.69
CA LEU A 103 -7.42 14.93 -14.78
C LEU A 103 -7.70 13.74 -15.69
N ALA A 104 -8.05 14.02 -16.93
CA ALA A 104 -8.03 13.02 -17.99
C ALA A 104 -6.58 12.79 -18.45
N LEU A 105 -6.14 11.54 -18.39
CA LEU A 105 -4.80 11.09 -18.75
C LEU A 105 -4.90 9.91 -19.73
N PRO A 106 -4.13 9.92 -20.84
CA PRO A 106 -4.03 8.75 -21.71
C PRO A 106 -3.46 7.55 -20.94
N CYS A 107 -4.10 6.38 -21.05
CA CYS A 107 -3.61 5.14 -20.45
C CYS A 107 -2.21 4.77 -20.97
N GLY A 108 -1.88 5.14 -22.21
CA GLY A 108 -0.54 4.97 -22.78
C GLY A 108 0.58 5.79 -22.12
N TRP A 109 0.28 6.68 -21.17
CA TRP A 109 1.30 7.34 -20.34
C TRP A 109 1.76 6.49 -19.17
N TRP A 110 1.00 5.45 -18.82
CA TRP A 110 1.33 4.54 -17.75
C TRP A 110 2.25 3.43 -18.26
N VAL A 111 3.30 3.15 -17.48
CA VAL A 111 4.16 1.99 -17.70
C VAL A 111 3.50 0.79 -17.04
N HIS A 112 2.99 -0.13 -17.86
CA HIS A 112 2.42 -1.39 -17.37
C HIS A 112 3.53 -2.38 -17.01
N ARG A 113 3.44 -2.95 -15.81
CA ARG A 113 4.33 -4.01 -15.31
C ARG A 113 3.55 -5.33 -15.27
N PRO A 114 3.48 -6.09 -16.38
CA PRO A 114 2.61 -7.25 -16.48
C PRO A 114 2.96 -8.36 -15.49
N GLU A 115 4.23 -8.53 -15.13
CA GLU A 115 4.68 -9.53 -14.15
C GLU A 115 4.22 -9.21 -12.71
N GLY A 116 3.86 -7.94 -12.44
CA GLY A 116 3.41 -7.47 -11.12
C GLY A 116 1.96 -6.99 -11.07
N GLY A 117 1.24 -6.92 -12.19
CA GLY A 117 -0.15 -6.43 -12.24
C GLY A 117 -0.31 -4.93 -11.89
N VAL A 118 0.77 -4.15 -11.90
CA VAL A 118 0.78 -2.74 -11.50
C VAL A 118 1.03 -1.85 -12.71
N ALA A 119 0.38 -0.68 -12.72
CA ALA A 119 0.68 0.40 -13.64
C ALA A 119 1.31 1.57 -12.88
N VAL A 120 2.35 2.15 -13.48
CA VAL A 120 3.14 3.22 -12.87
C VAL A 120 3.16 4.44 -13.79
N LEU A 121 2.93 5.62 -13.23
CA LEU A 121 3.04 6.90 -13.93
C LEU A 121 4.04 7.82 -13.20
N PRO A 122 5.15 8.24 -13.83
CA PRO A 122 6.03 9.26 -13.27
C PRO A 122 5.27 10.58 -13.03
N ALA A 123 5.34 11.12 -11.82
CA ALA A 123 4.54 12.27 -11.41
C ALA A 123 5.08 13.61 -11.95
N GLY A 124 6.32 13.66 -12.44
CA GLY A 124 6.95 14.91 -12.92
C GLY A 124 6.10 15.66 -13.95
N GLY A 125 5.56 14.94 -14.95
CA GLY A 125 4.67 15.53 -15.95
C GLY A 125 3.33 16.02 -15.38
N LEU A 126 2.85 15.44 -14.28
CA LEU A 126 1.65 15.89 -13.57
C LEU A 126 1.90 17.20 -12.81
N HIS A 127 3.08 17.35 -12.22
CA HIS A 127 3.49 18.61 -11.56
C HIS A 127 3.67 19.74 -12.59
N ASP A 128 4.33 19.46 -13.70
CA ASP A 128 4.51 20.44 -14.79
C ASP A 128 3.16 20.89 -15.38
N ARG A 129 2.23 19.93 -15.54
CA ARG A 129 0.87 20.23 -15.98
C ARG A 129 0.14 21.13 -14.98
N ALA A 130 0.18 20.81 -13.68
CA ALA A 130 -0.45 21.63 -12.65
C ALA A 130 0.06 23.07 -12.68
N VAL A 131 1.39 23.26 -12.74
CA VAL A 131 2.02 24.60 -12.82
C VAL A 131 1.54 25.37 -14.05
N ARG A 132 1.46 24.72 -15.21
CA ARG A 132 0.96 25.33 -16.46
C ARG A 132 -0.51 25.75 -16.36
N GLU A 133 -1.29 24.99 -15.62
CA GLU A 133 -2.72 25.24 -15.37
C GLU A 133 -2.96 26.18 -14.16
N GLY A 134 -1.90 26.68 -13.52
CA GLY A 134 -1.99 27.70 -12.47
C GLY A 134 -2.27 27.16 -11.07
N TRP A 135 -2.06 25.86 -10.82
CA TRP A 135 -2.22 25.23 -9.52
C TRP A 135 -1.02 24.32 -9.18
N ARG A 136 -0.97 23.77 -7.97
CA ARG A 136 0.06 22.83 -7.52
C ARG A 136 -0.55 21.70 -6.70
N TRP A 137 0.13 20.57 -6.69
CA TRP A 137 -0.23 19.43 -5.85
C TRP A 137 0.07 19.72 -4.37
N ARG A 138 -0.80 19.21 -3.49
CA ARG A 138 -0.61 19.19 -2.01
C ARG A 138 -0.55 17.75 -1.50
N THR A 139 0.20 16.91 -2.19
CA THR A 139 0.29 15.47 -1.92
C THR A 139 1.13 15.17 -0.68
N GLN A 140 0.90 14.01 -0.09
CA GLN A 140 1.70 13.45 1.00
C GLN A 140 2.07 12.02 0.63
N SER A 141 3.00 11.90 -0.31
CA SER A 141 3.36 10.61 -0.92
C SER A 141 3.83 9.61 0.13
N VAL A 142 3.52 8.34 -0.11
CA VAL A 142 4.06 7.24 0.70
C VAL A 142 5.58 7.33 0.64
N PRO A 143 6.27 7.53 1.78
CA PRO A 143 7.72 7.71 1.77
C PRO A 143 8.42 6.36 1.54
N ASP A 144 9.54 6.40 0.82
CA ASP A 144 10.43 5.25 0.61
C ASP A 144 10.79 4.53 1.91
N ALA A 145 10.98 5.28 3.01
CA ALA A 145 11.31 4.74 4.33
C ALA A 145 10.27 3.78 4.93
N ILE A 146 9.03 3.78 4.43
CA ILE A 146 8.00 2.81 4.83
C ILE A 146 7.62 1.84 3.71
N ALA A 147 8.19 1.98 2.51
CA ALA A 147 8.01 0.98 1.46
C ALA A 147 8.65 -0.34 1.90
N ALA A 148 7.92 -1.44 1.81
CA ALA A 148 8.42 -2.74 2.21
C ALA A 148 9.53 -3.21 1.28
N GLY A 149 10.68 -3.58 1.87
CA GLY A 149 11.73 -4.29 1.16
C GLY A 149 11.48 -5.80 1.12
N ALA A 150 12.34 -6.53 0.42
CA ALA A 150 12.25 -7.99 0.28
C ALA A 150 12.24 -8.70 1.64
N ASP A 151 13.02 -8.21 2.61
CA ASP A 151 13.09 -8.78 3.97
C ASP A 151 11.82 -8.50 4.81
N ASP A 152 11.14 -7.38 4.58
CA ASP A 152 9.82 -7.10 5.18
C ASP A 152 8.78 -8.07 4.63
N VAL A 153 8.77 -8.24 3.30
CA VAL A 153 7.85 -9.15 2.61
C VAL A 153 8.10 -10.61 3.00
N ALA A 154 9.36 -11.04 3.06
CA ALA A 154 9.74 -12.42 3.40
C ALA A 154 9.34 -12.83 4.82
N ARG A 155 9.22 -11.88 5.76
CA ARG A 155 8.77 -12.14 7.13
C ARG A 155 7.29 -12.52 7.24
N ILE A 156 6.47 -12.18 6.23
CA ILE A 156 5.06 -12.58 6.22
C ILE A 156 4.96 -14.05 5.85
N GLY A 157 4.51 -14.86 6.81
CA GLY A 157 4.26 -16.28 6.65
C GLY A 157 2.80 -16.61 6.35
N ALA A 158 2.44 -17.88 6.54
CA ALA A 158 1.05 -18.34 6.37
C ALA A 158 0.12 -17.85 7.49
N GLU A 159 0.67 -17.44 8.64
CA GLU A 159 -0.09 -16.85 9.73
C GLU A 159 -0.51 -15.41 9.37
N PRO A 160 -1.78 -15.02 9.59
CA PRO A 160 -2.26 -13.70 9.21
C PRO A 160 -1.68 -12.58 10.06
N VAL A 161 -1.29 -11.47 9.44
CA VAL A 161 -0.93 -10.21 10.12
C VAL A 161 -1.96 -9.11 9.83
N SER A 162 -2.12 -8.16 10.74
CA SER A 162 -3.01 -7.01 10.53
C SER A 162 -2.51 -6.17 9.35
N ALA A 163 -3.42 -5.85 8.44
CA ALA A 163 -3.18 -5.03 7.28
C ALA A 163 -4.23 -3.92 7.21
N ILE A 164 -3.81 -2.73 6.79
CA ILE A 164 -4.67 -1.55 6.65
C ILE A 164 -4.61 -1.12 5.20
N VAL A 165 -5.78 -1.04 4.55
CA VAL A 165 -5.91 -0.64 3.15
C VAL A 165 -6.57 0.73 3.11
N LEU A 166 -5.88 1.71 2.52
CA LEU A 166 -6.38 3.09 2.41
C LEU A 166 -6.85 3.35 0.98
N ALA A 167 -8.14 3.58 0.79
CA ALA A 167 -8.75 3.66 -0.55
C ALA A 167 -9.78 4.77 -0.66
N LEU A 168 -10.20 5.04 -1.90
CA LEU A 168 -11.34 5.89 -2.20
C LEU A 168 -12.49 4.99 -2.61
N GLY A 169 -13.28 4.54 -1.62
CA GLY A 169 -14.41 3.64 -1.83
C GLY A 169 -15.49 4.23 -2.71
N VAL A 170 -16.50 3.43 -3.06
CA VAL A 170 -17.65 3.87 -3.86
C VAL A 170 -18.91 3.74 -3.02
N ARG A 171 -19.60 4.86 -2.79
CA ARG A 171 -20.91 4.88 -2.13
C ARG A 171 -22.04 4.79 -3.14
N ASP A 172 -23.25 4.49 -2.66
CA ASP A 172 -24.47 4.38 -3.47
C ASP A 172 -24.81 5.67 -4.23
N ASP A 173 -24.41 6.84 -3.71
CA ASP A 173 -24.58 8.14 -4.36
C ASP A 173 -23.48 8.45 -5.40
N GLY A 174 -22.58 7.50 -5.65
CA GLY A 174 -21.43 7.64 -6.55
C GLY A 174 -20.26 8.43 -5.96
N SER A 175 -20.38 8.94 -4.72
CA SER A 175 -19.29 9.66 -4.07
C SER A 175 -18.11 8.74 -3.75
N ARG A 176 -16.92 9.34 -3.70
CA ARG A 176 -15.64 8.67 -3.47
C ARG A 176 -14.97 9.19 -2.19
N PRO A 177 -15.47 8.82 -1.00
CA PRO A 177 -14.85 9.19 0.28
C PRO A 177 -13.51 8.47 0.50
N LEU A 178 -12.62 9.09 1.27
CA LEU A 178 -11.46 8.37 1.82
C LEU A 178 -11.96 7.36 2.86
N GLU A 179 -11.59 6.11 2.69
CA GLU A 179 -12.00 4.99 3.55
C GLU A 179 -10.80 4.12 3.90
N VAL A 180 -10.96 3.37 4.98
CA VAL A 180 -10.00 2.38 5.44
C VAL A 180 -10.71 1.05 5.61
N ALA A 181 -10.08 -0.01 5.11
CA ALA A 181 -10.40 -1.38 5.47
C ALA A 181 -9.27 -1.95 6.34
N VAL A 182 -9.65 -2.57 7.46
CA VAL A 182 -8.74 -3.35 8.29
C VAL A 182 -8.90 -4.81 7.92
N GLU A 183 -7.85 -5.37 7.35
CA GLU A 183 -7.82 -6.69 6.75
C GLU A 183 -6.72 -7.55 7.33
N ARG A 184 -6.62 -8.79 6.84
CA ARG A 184 -5.52 -9.69 7.16
C ARG A 184 -4.77 -10.06 5.90
N VAL A 185 -3.45 -9.98 5.98
CA VAL A 185 -2.56 -10.41 4.90
C VAL A 185 -1.84 -11.69 5.32
N VAL A 186 -1.78 -12.64 4.39
CA VAL A 186 -1.09 -13.93 4.54
C VAL A 186 -0.19 -14.16 3.34
N ARG A 187 0.80 -15.03 3.50
CA ARG A 187 1.51 -15.64 2.37
C ARG A 187 0.74 -16.86 1.88
N ALA A 188 0.23 -16.76 0.65
CA ALA A 188 -0.34 -17.85 -0.12
C ALA A 188 0.71 -18.45 -1.08
N ALA A 189 0.30 -19.43 -1.89
CA ALA A 189 1.20 -20.14 -2.82
C ALA A 189 1.78 -19.24 -3.93
N ASP A 190 1.02 -18.21 -4.33
CA ASP A 190 1.32 -17.28 -5.42
C ASP A 190 1.90 -15.93 -4.94
N GLY A 191 1.90 -15.66 -3.63
CA GLY A 191 2.44 -14.43 -3.08
C GLY A 191 1.72 -13.97 -1.81
N LEU A 192 1.75 -12.66 -1.56
CA LEU A 192 0.97 -12.07 -0.48
C LEU A 192 -0.48 -11.87 -0.93
N ARG A 193 -1.41 -12.09 0.00
CA ARG A 193 -2.84 -12.01 -0.27
C ARG A 193 -3.60 -11.44 0.92
N LEU A 194 -4.53 -10.52 0.66
CA LEU A 194 -5.57 -10.11 1.58
C LEU A 194 -6.67 -11.17 1.60
N THR A 195 -7.07 -11.62 2.79
CA THR A 195 -8.00 -12.74 2.93
C THR A 195 -9.47 -12.35 2.81
N GLY A 196 -9.81 -11.08 3.07
CA GLY A 196 -11.16 -10.55 2.95
C GLY A 196 -11.49 -10.04 1.55
N GLU A 197 -12.79 -9.88 1.31
CA GLU A 197 -13.31 -9.16 0.14
C GLU A 197 -13.23 -7.66 0.39
N LEU A 198 -12.79 -6.89 -0.61
CA LEU A 198 -12.72 -5.45 -0.51
C LEU A 198 -13.87 -4.77 -1.26
N PRO A 199 -14.36 -3.61 -0.77
CA PRO A 199 -15.37 -2.83 -1.47
C PRO A 199 -14.90 -2.33 -2.85
N ALA A 200 -15.86 -1.94 -3.69
CA ALA A 200 -15.55 -1.28 -4.95
C ALA A 200 -14.70 -0.01 -4.74
N GLY A 201 -13.72 0.22 -5.64
CA GLY A 201 -12.78 1.34 -5.55
C GLY A 201 -11.47 1.03 -4.83
N TYR A 202 -11.31 -0.14 -4.20
CA TYR A 202 -10.09 -0.52 -3.48
C TYR A 202 -9.00 -1.11 -4.37
N LEU A 203 -9.29 -1.51 -5.61
CA LEU A 203 -8.26 -1.99 -6.54
C LEU A 203 -7.24 -0.88 -6.79
N GLY A 204 -5.95 -1.21 -6.68
CA GLY A 204 -4.87 -0.24 -6.79
C GLY A 204 -4.54 0.52 -5.50
N ALA A 205 -5.27 0.29 -4.41
CA ALA A 205 -4.97 0.90 -3.11
C ALA A 205 -3.66 0.37 -2.50
N PRO A 206 -2.93 1.19 -1.73
CA PRO A 206 -1.79 0.73 -0.95
C PRO A 206 -2.25 -0.14 0.23
N VAL A 207 -1.50 -1.20 0.50
CA VAL A 207 -1.67 -2.09 1.65
C VAL A 207 -0.58 -1.83 2.66
N PHE A 208 -0.93 -1.53 3.90
CA PHE A 208 0.01 -1.29 4.99
C PHE A 208 -0.06 -2.43 6.01
N GLY A 209 1.00 -3.24 6.07
CA GLY A 209 1.13 -4.33 7.04
C GLY A 209 1.75 -3.85 8.34
N VAL A 210 1.24 -4.36 9.45
CA VAL A 210 1.85 -4.19 10.77
C VAL A 210 2.80 -5.33 11.02
N GLN A 211 4.06 -5.03 11.28
CA GLN A 211 5.11 -6.03 11.46
C GLN A 211 6.04 -5.64 12.60
N ALA A 212 6.47 -6.65 13.38
CA ALA A 212 7.60 -6.47 14.28
C ALA A 212 8.90 -6.49 13.45
N ASP A 213 9.79 -5.55 13.71
CA ASP A 213 11.15 -5.56 13.20
C ASP A 213 12.02 -6.62 13.89
N VAL A 214 13.31 -6.69 13.54
CA VAL A 214 14.25 -7.65 14.14
C VAL A 214 14.53 -7.41 15.63
N ALA A 215 14.27 -6.19 16.12
CA ALA A 215 14.34 -5.84 17.54
C ALA A 215 13.03 -6.14 18.29
N GLY A 216 11.96 -6.50 17.57
CA GLY A 216 10.63 -6.73 18.13
C GLY A 216 9.77 -5.46 18.20
N GLU A 217 10.25 -4.34 17.66
CA GLU A 217 9.51 -3.10 17.61
C GLU A 217 8.45 -3.16 16.51
N VAL A 218 7.21 -2.84 16.87
CA VAL A 218 6.09 -2.87 15.93
C VAL A 218 6.13 -1.63 15.04
N GLY A 219 6.18 -1.85 13.73
CA GLY A 219 6.19 -0.80 12.71
C GLY A 219 5.19 -1.09 11.59
N LEU A 220 4.95 -0.06 10.79
CA LEU A 220 4.09 -0.12 9.62
C LEU A 220 4.93 -0.13 8.35
N ARG A 221 4.62 -1.03 7.42
CA ARG A 221 5.24 -1.11 6.09
C ARG A 221 4.17 -1.10 5.00
N CYS A 222 4.33 -0.26 3.99
CA CYS A 222 3.55 -0.35 2.76
C CYS A 222 4.01 -1.59 2.00
N LEU A 223 3.22 -2.66 2.08
CA LEU A 223 3.55 -3.96 1.52
C LEU A 223 3.42 -3.99 0.00
N GLY A 224 2.50 -3.21 -0.56
CA GLY A 224 2.16 -3.35 -1.97
C GLY A 224 0.87 -2.69 -2.41
N VAL A 225 0.42 -3.11 -3.58
CA VAL A 225 -0.79 -2.62 -4.27
C VAL A 225 -1.83 -3.73 -4.31
N VAL A 226 -3.09 -3.41 -3.99
CA VAL A 226 -4.22 -4.35 -4.13
C VAL A 226 -4.46 -4.67 -5.60
N LEU A 227 -4.45 -5.96 -5.94
CA LEU A 227 -4.80 -6.48 -7.27
C LEU A 227 -6.20 -7.13 -7.27
N PRO A 228 -6.82 -7.29 -8.45
CA PRO A 228 -8.06 -8.05 -8.56
C PRO A 228 -7.84 -9.54 -8.19
N GLY A 229 -8.84 -10.13 -7.55
CA GLY A 229 -8.86 -11.54 -7.16
C GLY A 229 -10.25 -11.98 -6.71
N GLU A 230 -10.48 -13.30 -6.69
CA GLU A 230 -11.72 -13.92 -6.20
C GLU A 230 -11.47 -14.59 -4.84
N GLY A 231 -12.30 -14.34 -3.82
CA GLY A 231 -12.11 -14.92 -2.48
C GLY A 231 -10.91 -14.31 -1.76
N GLY A 232 -10.69 -13.01 -1.94
CA GLY A 232 -9.51 -12.26 -1.51
C GLY A 232 -8.65 -11.68 -2.64
N HIS A 233 -7.71 -10.82 -2.27
CA HIS A 233 -6.97 -9.98 -3.22
C HIS A 233 -5.46 -10.24 -3.16
N PRO A 234 -4.80 -10.59 -4.29
CA PRO A 234 -3.35 -10.59 -4.35
C PRO A 234 -2.78 -9.19 -4.07
N VAL A 235 -1.58 -9.15 -3.50
CA VAL A 235 -0.85 -7.91 -3.24
C VAL A 235 0.41 -7.89 -4.12
N ALA A 236 0.48 -6.94 -5.04
CA ALA A 236 1.69 -6.67 -5.79
C ALA A 236 2.72 -6.04 -4.86
N THR A 237 3.74 -6.80 -4.47
CA THR A 237 4.64 -6.39 -3.39
C THR A 237 5.56 -5.24 -3.82
N LEU A 238 5.72 -4.24 -2.95
CA LEU A 238 6.48 -3.02 -3.30
C LEU A 238 7.95 -3.33 -3.60
N ASP A 239 8.58 -4.28 -2.90
CA ASP A 239 9.97 -4.70 -3.15
C ASP A 239 10.24 -5.04 -4.62
N ARG A 240 9.27 -5.66 -5.29
CA ARG A 240 9.32 -5.95 -6.73
C ARG A 240 9.00 -4.72 -7.56
N VAL A 241 7.95 -3.99 -7.20
CA VAL A 241 7.51 -2.79 -7.94
C VAL A 241 8.61 -1.72 -7.98
N VAL A 242 9.31 -1.47 -6.86
CA VAL A 242 10.35 -0.43 -6.77
C VAL A 242 11.64 -0.84 -7.49
N THR A 243 11.98 -2.13 -7.52
CA THR A 243 13.14 -2.63 -8.29
C THR A 243 12.98 -2.30 -9.77
N ASP A 244 11.74 -2.29 -10.26
CA ASP A 244 11.42 -1.97 -11.65
C ASP A 244 11.27 -0.46 -11.93
N LEU A 245 11.46 0.41 -10.93
CA LEU A 245 11.45 1.88 -11.10
C LEU A 245 12.83 2.46 -11.45
N GLY A 246 13.88 1.62 -11.43
CA GLY A 246 15.28 1.95 -11.72
C GLY A 246 15.75 1.52 -13.09
#